data_AF-A0A0V0YYV3-F1
#
_entry.id   AF-A0A0V0YYV3-F1
#
_cell.length_a   1.000
_cell.length_b   1.000
_cell.length_c   1.000
_cell.angle_alpha   90.00
_cell.angle_beta   90.00
_cell.angle_gamma   90.00
#
_symmetry.space_group_name_H-M   'P 1'
#
loop_
_entity.id
_entity.type
_entity.pdbx_description
1 polymer ?
#
loop_
_entity_poly.entity_id
_entity_poly.type
_entity_poly.pdbx_seq_one_letter_code
_entity_poly.pdbx_strand_id
1 'polypeptide(L)'
;FWELESIGIQQQEDKTTQDAVSRQFLDTLTHNGSRYSVGLLWKPGVVQLPDNYALAEHRLRSVERRLKRDPTKQREYSAVIEEYLRNGWAEEVTTQIGQP
;
A
#
# COMPACT_ATOMS: atom_id res chain seq x y z
N PHE A 1 5.17 30.43 -6.57
CA PHE A 1 3.78 29.98 -6.81
C PHE A 1 3.92 28.93 -7.89
N TRP A 2 3.66 27.66 -7.58
CA TRP A 2 4.11 26.54 -8.42
C TRP A 2 3.34 26.49 -9.74
N GLU A 3 4.01 26.86 -10.83
CA GLU A 3 3.62 26.50 -12.18
C GLU A 3 4.00 25.03 -12.40
N LEU A 4 3.01 24.20 -12.72
CA LEU A 4 3.19 22.82 -13.13
C LEU A 4 3.91 22.83 -14.48
N GLU A 5 5.24 22.76 -14.46
CA GLU A 5 6.01 22.44 -15.66
C GLU A 5 5.59 21.06 -16.17
N SER A 6 5.14 21.09 -17.43
CA SER A 6 4.63 20.00 -18.22
C SER A 6 5.66 18.87 -18.36
N ILE A 7 5.52 17.83 -17.56
CA ILE A 7 6.05 16.51 -17.92
C ILE A 7 5.23 16.01 -19.12
N GLY A 8 5.92 15.78 -20.24
CA GLY A 8 5.38 15.35 -21.53
C GLY A 8 4.76 13.95 -21.51
N ILE A 9 3.69 13.77 -20.72
CA ILE A 9 2.74 12.68 -20.89
C ILE A 9 1.72 13.20 -21.89
N GLN A 10 1.87 12.77 -23.14
CA GLN A 10 0.83 12.96 -24.14
C GLN A 10 -0.40 12.22 -23.63
N GLN A 11 -1.41 12.97 -23.17
CA GLN A 11 -2.66 12.39 -22.68
C GLN A 11 -3.34 11.67 -23.84
N GLN A 12 -3.13 10.36 -23.93
CA GLN A 12 -4.03 9.51 -24.67
C GLN A 12 -5.26 9.38 -23.79
N GLU A 13 -6.21 10.30 -23.96
CA GLU A 13 -7.47 10.32 -23.23
C GLU A 13 -8.34 9.11 -23.63
N ASP A 14 -8.13 7.98 -22.98
CA ASP A 14 -9.14 6.92 -22.93
C ASP A 14 -10.27 7.39 -21.99
N LYS A 15 -11.07 8.34 -22.49
CA LYS A 15 -12.14 9.06 -21.74
C LYS A 15 -13.01 8.13 -20.90
N THR A 16 -13.27 6.93 -21.39
CA THR A 16 -14.11 5.93 -20.72
C THR A 16 -13.51 5.38 -19.41
N THR A 17 -12.20 5.17 -19.34
CA THR A 17 -11.54 4.62 -18.15
C THR A 17 -11.28 5.68 -17.09
N GLN A 18 -10.91 6.89 -17.52
CA GLN A 18 -10.71 8.03 -16.62
C GLN A 18 -12.02 8.42 -15.92
N ASP A 19 -13.15 8.36 -16.64
CA ASP A 19 -14.48 8.64 -16.09
C ASP A 19 -14.88 7.59 -15.03
N ALA A 20 -14.63 6.30 -15.27
CA ALA A 20 -14.94 5.24 -14.30
C ALA A 20 -14.11 5.33 -13.01
N VAL A 21 -12.80 5.56 -13.11
CA VAL A 21 -11.91 5.71 -11.94
C VAL A 21 -12.24 6.98 -11.16
N SER A 22 -12.54 8.07 -11.86
CA SER A 22 -12.95 9.34 -11.23
C SER A 22 -14.27 9.19 -10.48
N ARG A 23 -15.22 8.44 -11.03
CA ARG A 23 -16.49 8.12 -10.34
C ARG A 23 -16.24 7.30 -9.08
N GLN A 24 -15.43 6.24 -9.15
CA GLN A 24 -15.11 5.41 -7.96
C GLN A 24 -14.40 6.22 -6.87
N PHE A 25 -13.52 7.14 -7.26
CA PHE A 25 -12.88 8.07 -6.32
C PHE A 25 -13.91 8.90 -5.58
N LEU A 26 -14.80 9.58 -6.31
CA LEU A 26 -15.83 10.43 -5.69
C LEU A 26 -16.84 9.62 -4.85
N ASP A 27 -17.22 8.44 -5.32
CA ASP A 27 -18.18 7.56 -4.64
C ASP A 27 -17.65 7.03 -3.31
N THR A 28 -16.35 6.73 -3.25
CA THR A 28 -15.72 6.18 -2.03
C THR A 28 -15.06 7.25 -1.16
N LEU A 29 -15.04 8.51 -1.61
CA LEU A 29 -14.49 9.61 -0.85
C LEU A 29 -15.41 9.94 0.33
N THR A 30 -14.88 9.72 1.52
CA THR A 30 -15.58 9.94 2.79
C THR A 30 -14.75 10.86 3.68
N HIS A 31 -15.41 11.69 4.47
CA HIS A 31 -14.76 12.55 5.46
C HIS A 31 -15.35 12.28 6.83
N ASN A 32 -14.52 11.86 7.78
CA ASN A 32 -14.97 11.52 9.13
C ASN A 32 -14.90 12.69 10.12
N GLY A 33 -14.77 13.93 9.63
CA GLY A 33 -14.57 15.12 10.45
C GLY A 33 -13.10 15.46 10.75
N SER A 34 -12.18 14.52 10.56
CA SER A 34 -10.73 14.71 10.78
C SER A 34 -9.87 14.44 9.55
N ARG A 35 -10.26 13.46 8.73
CA ARG A 35 -9.49 12.99 7.58
C ARG A 35 -10.41 12.53 6.45
N TYR A 36 -9.93 12.70 5.24
CA TYR A 36 -10.50 12.10 4.04
C TYR A 36 -9.99 10.66 3.86
N SER A 37 -10.92 9.73 3.67
CA SER A 37 -10.66 8.35 3.25
C SER A 37 -11.24 8.11 1.87
N VAL A 38 -10.55 7.33 1.05
CA VAL A 38 -11.03 6.91 -0.27
C VAL A 38 -10.79 5.42 -0.42
N GLY A 39 -11.67 4.76 -1.16
CA GLY A 39 -11.50 3.36 -1.51
C GLY A 39 -10.31 3.16 -2.44
N LEU A 40 -9.70 1.98 -2.39
CA LEU A 40 -8.58 1.65 -3.26
C LEU A 40 -9.07 1.55 -4.71
N LEU A 41 -8.49 2.39 -5.59
CA LEU A 41 -8.89 2.51 -6.99
C LEU A 41 -8.27 1.39 -7.82
N TRP A 42 -8.92 0.24 -7.83
CA TRP A 42 -8.54 -0.89 -8.68
C TRP A 42 -8.92 -0.62 -10.13
N LYS A 43 -8.08 -1.06 -11.07
CA LYS A 43 -8.46 -1.06 -12.49
C LYS A 43 -9.67 -2.00 -12.69
N PRO A 44 -10.66 -1.60 -13.50
CA PRO A 44 -11.82 -2.45 -13.76
C PRO A 44 -11.40 -3.75 -14.47
N GLY A 45 -11.89 -4.89 -13.97
CA GLY A 45 -11.57 -6.22 -14.47
C GLY A 45 -11.20 -7.19 -13.34
N VAL A 46 -11.18 -8.50 -13.64
CA VAL A 46 -10.72 -9.51 -12.68
C VAL A 46 -9.20 -9.46 -12.61
N VAL A 47 -8.66 -8.77 -11.61
CA VAL A 47 -7.24 -8.84 -11.29
C VAL A 47 -7.01 -10.10 -10.47
N GLN A 48 -6.64 -11.20 -11.12
CA GLN A 48 -6.08 -12.35 -10.42
C GLN A 48 -4.66 -11.99 -10.01
N LEU A 49 -4.47 -11.59 -8.75
CA LEU A 49 -3.14 -11.45 -8.18
C LEU A 49 -2.55 -12.85 -8.00
N PRO A 50 -1.40 -13.17 -8.61
CA PRO A 50 -0.77 -14.45 -8.37
C PRO A 50 -0.35 -14.54 -6.89
N ASP A 51 -0.45 -15.75 -6.34
CA ASP A 51 0.06 -16.04 -5.01
C ASP A 51 1.55 -15.68 -4.93
N ASN A 52 1.88 -14.73 -4.05
CA ASN A 52 3.23 -14.24 -3.85
C ASN A 52 3.87 -14.77 -2.56
N TYR A 53 3.23 -15.72 -1.86
CA TYR A 53 3.65 -16.22 -0.56
C TYR A 53 5.11 -16.68 -0.56
N ALA A 54 5.50 -17.55 -1.49
CA ALA A 54 6.86 -18.08 -1.55
C ALA A 54 7.92 -16.98 -1.74
N LEU A 55 7.60 -15.95 -2.54
CA LEU A 55 8.49 -14.81 -2.74
C LEU A 55 8.57 -13.92 -1.49
N ALA A 56 7.43 -13.67 -0.84
CA ALA A 56 7.34 -12.91 0.40
C ALA A 56 8.13 -13.59 1.53
N GLU A 57 7.97 -14.91 1.68
CA GLU A 57 8.71 -15.73 2.65
C GLU A 57 10.22 -15.67 2.38
N HIS A 58 10.64 -15.80 1.11
CA HIS A 58 12.06 -15.71 0.76
C HIS A 58 12.65 -14.34 1.13
N ARG A 59 11.92 -13.25 0.84
CA ARG A 59 12.30 -11.89 1.20
C ARG A 59 12.42 -11.73 2.71
N LEU A 60 11.46 -12.24 3.48
CA LEU A 60 11.48 -12.21 4.95
C LEU A 60 12.73 -12.90 5.49
N ARG A 61 12.99 -14.15 5.08
CA ARG A 61 14.19 -14.91 5.51
C ARG A 61 15.49 -14.18 5.16
N SER A 62 15.52 -13.47 4.03
CA SER A 62 16.67 -12.67 3.61
C SER A 62 16.89 -11.45 4.50
N VAL A 63 15.81 -10.73 4.83
CA VAL A 63 15.84 -9.60 5.76
C VAL A 63 16.33 -10.07 7.13
N GLU A 64 15.77 -11.15 7.69
CA GLU A 64 16.19 -11.70 8.98
C GLU A 64 17.69 -12.04 9.01
N ARG A 65 18.20 -12.71 7.96
CA ARG A 65 19.64 -13.01 7.84
C ARG A 65 20.50 -11.76 7.84
N ARG A 66 20.03 -10.69 7.18
CA ARG A 66 20.75 -9.41 7.11
C ARG A 66 20.74 -8.68 8.45
N LEU A 67 19.62 -8.69 9.17
CA LEU A 67 19.50 -8.09 10.50
C LEU A 67 20.32 -8.83 11.54
N LYS A 68 20.34 -10.17 11.51
CA LYS A 68 21.18 -10.98 12.44
C LYS A 68 22.68 -10.68 12.33
N ARG A 69 23.15 -10.20 11.18
CA ARG A 69 24.57 -9.85 10.95
C ARG A 69 24.93 -8.45 11.45
N ASP A 70 23.95 -7.59 11.68
CA ASP A 70 24.14 -6.18 12.02
C ASP A 70 23.21 -5.78 13.18
N PRO A 71 23.70 -5.90 14.44
CA PRO A 71 22.89 -5.62 15.63
C PRO A 71 22.34 -4.19 15.70
N THR A 72 23.03 -3.22 15.10
CA THR A 72 22.55 -1.83 15.05
C THR A 72 21.33 -1.74 14.15
N LYS A 73 21.40 -2.26 12.93
CA LYS A 73 20.24 -2.30 12.02
C LYS A 73 19.08 -3.09 12.58
N GLN A 74 19.33 -4.17 13.32
CA GLN A 74 18.27 -4.94 13.96
C GLN A 74 17.48 -4.08 14.97
N ARG A 75 18.17 -3.28 15.79
CA ARG A 75 17.53 -2.39 16.77
C ARG A 75 16.70 -1.31 16.08
N GLU A 76 17.27 -0.64 15.09
CA GLU A 76 16.58 0.39 14.30
C GLU A 76 15.33 -0.17 13.62
N TYR A 77 15.45 -1.34 12.99
CA TYR A 77 14.33 -1.99 12.30
C TYR A 77 13.20 -2.35 13.26
N SER A 78 13.54 -2.86 14.45
CA SER A 78 12.55 -3.20 15.49
C SER A 78 11.82 -1.95 16.01
N ALA A 79 12.56 -0.86 16.24
CA ALA A 79 11.98 0.39 16.73
C ALA A 79 10.94 0.98 15.76
N VAL A 80 11.17 0.88 14.45
CA VAL A 80 10.21 1.32 13.42
C VAL A 80 8.95 0.47 13.42
N ILE A 81 9.07 -0.86 13.56
CA ILE A 81 7.91 -1.75 13.67
C ILE A 81 7.08 -1.40 14.89
N GLU A 82 7.71 -1.19 16.04
CA GLU A 82 7.01 -0.78 17.26
C GLU A 82 6.32 0.58 17.10
N GLU A 83 6.91 1.52 16.36
CA GLU A 83 6.27 2.80 16.06
C GLU A 83 4.99 2.61 15.23
N TYR A 84 5.02 1.71 14.24
CA TYR A 84 3.82 1.40 13.46
C TYR A 84 2.71 0.82 14.33
N LEU A 85 3.06 -0.07 15.26
CA LEU A 85 2.10 -0.64 16.22
C LEU A 85 1.55 0.45 17.15
N ARG A 86 2.41 1.32 17.72
CA ARG A 86 1.97 2.42 18.60
C ARG A 86 1.05 3.41 17.89
N ASN A 87 1.31 3.70 16.63
CA ASN A 87 0.51 4.62 15.82
C ASN A 87 -0.77 3.95 15.27
N GLY A 88 -0.96 2.65 15.48
CA GLY A 88 -2.08 1.87 14.91
C GLY A 88 -2.03 1.76 13.39
N TRP A 89 -0.85 1.91 12.77
CA TRP A 89 -0.66 1.73 11.33
C TRP A 89 -0.42 0.28 10.95
N ALA A 90 0.01 -0.52 11.92
CA ALA A 90 0.12 -1.96 11.83
C ALA A 90 -0.56 -2.58 13.04
N GLU A 91 -1.03 -3.81 12.87
CA GLU A 91 -1.61 -4.63 13.92
C GLU A 91 -1.09 -6.05 13.81
N GLU A 92 -1.07 -6.78 14.93
CA GLU A 92 -0.78 -8.19 14.91
C GLU A 92 -1.95 -8.95 14.30
N VAL A 93 -1.67 -9.79 13.29
CA VAL A 93 -2.68 -10.62 12.65
C VAL A 93 -3.11 -11.69 13.66
N THR A 94 -4.26 -11.49 14.30
CA THR A 94 -4.94 -12.53 15.06
C THR A 94 -5.41 -13.59 14.07
N THR A 95 -5.01 -14.85 14.28
CA THR A 95 -5.11 -15.99 13.34
C THR A 95 -6.55 -16.43 13.01
N GLN A 96 -7.55 -15.54 12.98
CA GLN A 96 -8.95 -15.90 12.76
C GLN A 96 -9.56 -15.42 11.44
N ILE A 97 -8.82 -14.81 10.52
CA ILE A 97 -9.41 -14.39 9.23
C ILE A 97 -8.60 -14.96 8.06
N GLY A 98 -9.12 -16.06 7.50
CA GLY A 98 -8.92 -16.47 6.10
C GLY A 98 -7.62 -17.20 5.77
N GLN A 99 -7.60 -18.52 5.97
CA GLN A 99 -7.03 -19.40 4.93
C GLN A 99 -7.85 -19.21 3.64
N PRO A 100 -7.22 -19.33 2.46
CA PRO A 100 -7.51 -18.58 1.23
C PRO A 100 -8.97 -18.60 0.76
#